data_AF-A0A3D3CIV1-F1
#
_entry.id   AF-A0A3D3CIV1-F1
#
_cell.length_a   1.000
_cell.length_b   1.000
_cell.length_c   1.000
_cell.angle_alpha   90.00
_cell.angle_beta   90.00
_cell.angle_gamma   90.00
#
_symmetry.space_group_name_H-M   'P 1'
#
loop_
_entity.id
_entity.type
_entity.pdbx_description
1 polymer ?
#
loop_
_entity_poly.entity_id
_entity_poly.type
_entity_poly.pdbx_seq_one_letter_code
_entity_poly.pdbx_strand_id
1 'polypeptide(L)'
;MKGIGASPGIVIGKAVIYWKDQIDILREYVENPDSEVERFRVALELSVEEIQETYSRFIKRVGPREAVLFQAHRTMARDPDFVGQIERMILDEGINAEWAVKQVSDDLIQLFDHMEGDHMKVRSDGVRNISDRVIKLLLHVGGTDISNLREDAIIVARRFAPADMAQIDRERTIGLVSEEGSRASHSAIIARTLEIPAVVSAAHILDEVENGDTLILDGESGMVLVRPDDETIEKYKGLKERYETFKKSLETVRGERTRTLDGVDIILGANIGSPVDLDDVLRNDGESIGLYRTESLYLDSDHFPTEETQFLAYRAVVEPMAGRPVTIRTLDVGG
;
A
#
# COMPACT_ATOMS: atom_id res chain seq x y z
N MET A 1 -19.14 -7.05 -11.16
CA MET A 1 -17.86 -7.74 -11.45
C MET A 1 -17.22 -8.24 -10.15
N LYS A 2 -16.32 -9.22 -10.25
CA LYS A 2 -15.73 -9.88 -9.07
C LYS A 2 -14.21 -9.80 -9.11
N GLY A 3 -13.62 -9.21 -8.07
CA GLY A 3 -12.20 -9.23 -7.78
C GLY A 3 -11.91 -10.03 -6.50
N ILE A 4 -10.89 -9.60 -5.77
CA ILE A 4 -10.45 -10.19 -4.50
C ILE A 4 -10.72 -9.18 -3.38
N GLY A 5 -11.51 -9.59 -2.38
CA GLY A 5 -11.74 -8.81 -1.17
C GLY A 5 -10.42 -8.57 -0.41
N ALA A 6 -10.00 -7.31 -0.35
CA ALA A 6 -8.75 -6.90 0.28
C ALA A 6 -8.99 -6.35 1.69
N SER A 7 -10.00 -5.51 1.90
CA SER A 7 -10.34 -4.94 3.20
C SER A 7 -11.85 -4.98 3.39
N PRO A 8 -12.37 -5.55 4.49
CA PRO A 8 -13.80 -5.84 4.63
C PRO A 8 -14.64 -4.56 4.82
N GLY A 9 -15.91 -4.66 4.41
CA GLY A 9 -16.90 -3.59 4.55
C GLY A 9 -17.67 -3.35 3.26
N ILE A 10 -18.83 -2.71 3.39
CA ILE A 10 -19.75 -2.43 2.29
C ILE A 10 -19.92 -0.92 2.16
N VAL A 11 -19.63 -0.38 0.99
CA VAL A 11 -19.78 1.05 0.72
C VAL A 11 -20.47 1.28 -0.61
N ILE A 12 -21.18 2.41 -0.66
CA ILE A 12 -21.92 2.87 -1.83
C ILE A 12 -21.52 4.31 -2.03
N GLY A 13 -20.99 4.64 -3.21
CA GLY A 13 -20.31 5.91 -3.44
C GLY A 13 -20.10 6.24 -4.90
N LYS A 14 -19.59 7.44 -5.15
CA LYS A 14 -19.24 7.89 -6.49
C LYS A 14 -17.83 7.46 -6.87
N ALA A 15 -17.66 6.97 -8.10
CA ALA A 15 -16.36 6.60 -8.64
C ALA A 15 -15.52 7.86 -8.89
N VAL A 16 -14.28 7.84 -8.39
CA VAL A 16 -13.22 8.75 -8.82
C VAL A 16 -12.10 7.91 -9.40
N ILE A 17 -11.93 8.00 -10.71
CA ILE A 17 -10.88 7.28 -11.40
C ILE A 17 -9.57 8.02 -11.19
N TYR A 18 -8.68 7.35 -10.47
CA TYR A 18 -7.29 7.74 -10.35
C TYR A 18 -6.51 7.16 -11.53
N TRP A 19 -6.45 7.94 -12.60
CA TRP A 19 -5.53 7.69 -13.69
C TRP A 19 -4.13 8.16 -13.26
N LYS A 20 -3.18 7.23 -13.18
CA LYS A 20 -1.81 7.58 -13.54
C LYS A 20 -1.85 7.70 -15.06
N ASP A 21 -1.81 8.92 -15.58
CA ASP A 21 -1.70 9.15 -17.02
C ASP A 21 -0.66 8.18 -17.58
N GLN A 22 -1.06 7.32 -18.54
CA GLN A 22 -0.07 6.72 -19.42
C GLN A 22 0.43 7.87 -20.28
N ILE A 23 1.48 8.50 -19.77
CA ILE A 23 2.15 9.55 -20.49
C ILE A 23 2.85 8.87 -21.67
N ASP A 24 2.32 9.08 -22.87
CA ASP A 24 3.02 8.74 -24.10
C ASP A 24 4.19 9.68 -24.27
N ILE A 25 5.37 9.21 -23.84
CA ILE A 25 6.61 9.93 -23.98
C ILE A 25 7.13 9.69 -25.40
N LEU A 26 7.25 10.75 -26.18
CA LEU A 26 7.89 10.70 -27.49
C LEU A 26 9.41 10.79 -27.32
N ARG A 27 10.14 10.04 -28.14
CA ARG A 27 11.60 10.16 -28.25
C ARG A 27 11.92 11.38 -29.09
N GLU A 28 12.54 12.38 -28.48
CA GLU A 28 12.97 13.60 -29.15
C GLU A 28 14.47 13.78 -29.01
N TYR A 29 15.09 14.37 -30.03
CA TYR A 29 16.51 14.75 -29.98
C TYR A 29 16.65 16.14 -29.38
N VAL A 30 17.61 16.30 -28.48
CA VAL A 30 17.90 17.58 -27.81
C VAL A 30 19.14 18.23 -28.39
N GLU A 31 19.11 19.55 -28.52
CA GLU A 31 20.25 20.33 -29.03
C GLU A 31 21.39 20.43 -28.01
N ASN A 32 21.06 20.35 -26.71
CA ASN A 32 22.01 20.49 -25.62
C ASN A 32 21.81 19.37 -24.57
N PRO A 33 22.48 18.22 -24.74
CA PRO A 33 22.38 17.10 -23.81
C PRO A 33 22.81 17.45 -22.37
N ASP A 34 23.79 18.32 -22.17
CA ASP A 34 24.22 18.75 -20.83
C ASP A 34 23.10 19.49 -20.07
N SER A 35 22.37 20.37 -20.77
CA SER A 35 21.20 21.05 -20.19
C SER A 35 20.08 20.08 -19.86
N GLU A 36 19.95 19.00 -20.62
CA GLU A 36 18.93 17.97 -20.42
C GLU A 36 19.26 17.09 -19.21
N VAL A 37 20.53 16.77 -19.00
CA VAL A 37 21.02 16.13 -17.77
C VAL A 37 20.71 16.97 -16.54
N GLU A 38 20.92 18.28 -16.61
CA GLU A 38 20.60 19.17 -15.49
C GLU A 38 19.09 19.21 -15.21
N ARG A 39 18.25 19.25 -16.28
CA ARG A 39 16.79 19.16 -16.15
C ARG A 39 16.36 17.87 -15.45
N PHE A 40 16.96 16.74 -15.83
CA PHE A 40 16.76 15.45 -15.17
C PHE A 40 17.17 15.49 -13.69
N ARG A 41 18.35 16.01 -13.36
CA ARG A 41 18.82 16.09 -11.97
C ARG A 41 17.90 16.91 -11.08
N VAL A 42 17.44 18.06 -11.55
CA VAL A 42 16.47 18.90 -10.83
C VAL A 42 15.16 18.14 -10.58
N ALA A 43 14.62 17.47 -11.60
CA ALA A 43 13.40 16.66 -11.44
C ALA A 43 13.61 15.48 -10.48
N LEU A 44 14.79 14.86 -10.50
CA LEU A 44 15.15 13.78 -9.57
C LEU A 44 15.23 14.29 -8.13
N GLU A 45 15.90 15.41 -7.89
CA GLU A 45 15.99 16.01 -6.54
C GLU A 45 14.61 16.37 -5.99
N LEU A 46 13.77 17.05 -6.78
CA LEU A 46 12.38 17.35 -6.41
C LEU A 46 11.58 16.07 -6.10
N SER A 47 11.74 15.01 -6.91
CA SER A 47 11.07 13.73 -6.66
C SER A 47 11.47 13.12 -5.31
N VAL A 48 12.75 13.24 -4.93
CA VAL A 48 13.28 12.75 -3.65
C VAL A 48 12.73 13.55 -2.49
N GLU A 49 12.62 14.86 -2.62
CA GLU A 49 11.98 15.73 -1.62
C GLU A 49 10.50 15.37 -1.44
N GLU A 50 9.73 15.23 -2.53
CA GLU A 50 8.33 14.82 -2.46
C GLU A 50 8.13 13.44 -1.82
N ILE A 51 9.02 12.49 -2.09
CA ILE A 51 9.04 11.17 -1.44
C ILE A 51 9.27 11.34 0.07
N GLN A 52 10.17 12.22 0.48
CA GLN A 52 10.46 12.48 1.89
C GLN A 52 9.29 13.14 2.61
N GLU A 53 8.58 14.06 1.96
CA GLU A 53 7.35 14.66 2.49
C GLU A 53 6.22 13.64 2.59
N THR A 54 6.06 12.80 1.57
CA THR A 54 5.06 11.72 1.55
C THR A 54 5.35 10.71 2.64
N TYR A 55 6.61 10.32 2.83
CA TYR A 55 7.06 9.46 3.92
C TYR A 55 6.77 10.08 5.30
N SER A 56 7.10 11.35 5.49
CA SER A 56 6.86 12.07 6.75
C SER A 56 5.37 12.14 7.08
N ARG A 57 4.50 12.36 6.09
CA ARG A 57 3.04 12.27 6.24
C ARG A 57 2.60 10.84 6.54
N PHE A 58 3.16 9.86 5.84
CA PHE A 58 2.80 8.46 5.99
C PHE A 58 3.12 7.92 7.38
N ILE A 59 4.31 8.20 7.94
CA ILE A 59 4.66 7.81 9.32
C ILE A 59 3.64 8.36 10.32
N LYS A 60 3.30 9.65 10.21
CA LYS A 60 2.35 10.30 11.13
C LYS A 60 0.94 9.70 11.02
N ARG A 61 0.58 9.21 9.83
CA ARG A 61 -0.78 8.80 9.49
C ARG A 61 -1.00 7.30 9.70
N VAL A 62 -0.11 6.45 9.19
CA VAL A 62 -0.25 4.98 9.17
C VAL A 62 0.59 4.34 10.25
N GLY A 63 1.81 4.82 10.46
CA GLY A 63 2.75 4.29 11.45
C GLY A 63 4.12 4.01 10.85
N PRO A 64 5.14 3.76 11.70
CA PRO A 64 6.51 3.53 11.25
C PRO A 64 6.71 2.16 10.58
N ARG A 65 5.87 1.17 10.86
CA ARG A 65 6.00 -0.21 10.36
C ARG A 65 5.83 -0.30 8.85
N GLU A 66 4.76 0.29 8.34
CA GLU A 66 4.45 0.30 6.91
C GLU A 66 5.35 1.29 6.16
N ALA A 67 6.06 2.17 6.89
CA ALA A 67 6.90 3.22 6.32
C ALA A 67 8.27 2.71 5.85
N VAL A 68 8.74 1.56 6.35
CA VAL A 68 10.00 0.91 5.93
C VAL A 68 10.08 0.76 4.39
N LEU A 69 8.93 0.54 3.74
CA LEU A 69 8.79 0.43 2.29
C LEU A 69 9.27 1.68 1.51
N PHE A 70 9.09 2.87 2.08
CA PHE A 70 9.55 4.12 1.46
C PHE A 70 11.06 4.29 1.52
N GLN A 71 11.75 3.64 2.47
CA GLN A 71 13.21 3.70 2.55
C GLN A 71 13.86 3.00 1.35
N ALA A 72 13.31 1.86 0.92
CA ALA A 72 13.78 1.14 -0.26
C ALA A 72 13.66 2.01 -1.54
N HIS A 73 12.52 2.71 -1.71
CA HIS A 73 12.32 3.62 -2.83
C HIS A 73 13.33 4.78 -2.84
N ARG A 74 13.65 5.34 -1.66
CA ARG A 74 14.63 6.41 -1.53
C ARG A 74 16.06 5.97 -1.86
N THR A 75 16.44 4.76 -1.46
CA THR A 75 17.77 4.21 -1.79
C THR A 75 17.90 4.00 -3.30
N MET A 76 16.85 3.49 -3.95
CA MET A 76 16.85 3.30 -5.42
C MET A 76 16.85 4.63 -6.19
N ALA A 77 16.16 5.66 -5.68
CA ALA A 77 16.19 7.02 -6.25
C ALA A 77 17.62 7.57 -6.45
N ARG A 78 18.52 7.17 -5.55
CA ARG A 78 19.89 7.67 -5.46
C ARG A 78 20.91 6.64 -5.90
N ASP A 79 20.46 5.54 -6.50
CA ASP A 79 21.36 4.51 -6.99
C ASP A 79 22.24 5.10 -8.11
N PRO A 80 23.58 5.15 -7.92
CA PRO A 80 24.48 5.74 -8.91
C PRO A 80 24.45 5.03 -10.25
N ASP A 81 24.13 3.73 -10.28
CA ASP A 81 24.05 2.97 -11.52
C ASP A 81 22.76 3.32 -12.29
N PHE A 82 21.64 3.50 -11.60
CA PHE A 82 20.38 3.94 -12.21
C PHE A 82 20.50 5.37 -12.77
N VAL A 83 20.96 6.30 -11.95
CA VAL A 83 21.15 7.71 -12.34
C VAL A 83 22.18 7.81 -13.46
N GLY A 84 23.32 7.13 -13.33
CA GLY A 84 24.39 7.16 -14.32
C GLY A 84 24.03 6.49 -15.65
N GLN A 85 23.11 5.51 -15.67
CA GLN A 85 22.58 4.96 -16.93
C GLN A 85 21.70 5.99 -17.66
N ILE A 86 20.84 6.70 -16.95
CA ILE A 86 19.97 7.75 -17.52
C ILE A 86 20.83 8.89 -18.08
N GLU A 87 21.79 9.39 -17.28
CA GLU A 87 22.68 10.47 -17.72
C GLU A 87 23.49 10.10 -18.96
N ARG A 88 24.04 8.87 -19.02
CA ARG A 88 24.75 8.38 -20.21
C ARG A 88 23.84 8.29 -21.41
N MET A 89 22.62 7.78 -21.26
CA MET A 89 21.68 7.68 -22.37
C MET A 89 21.32 9.06 -22.95
N ILE A 90 21.12 10.06 -22.09
CA ILE A 90 20.88 11.46 -22.52
C ILE A 90 22.11 12.00 -23.29
N LEU A 91 23.31 11.83 -22.75
CA LEU A 91 24.55 12.37 -23.32
C LEU A 91 24.97 11.66 -24.62
N ASP A 92 24.96 10.34 -24.63
CA ASP A 92 25.48 9.52 -25.72
C ASP A 92 24.52 9.47 -26.91
N GLU A 93 23.20 9.44 -26.65
CA GLU A 93 22.18 9.39 -27.71
C GLU A 93 21.61 10.76 -28.08
N GLY A 94 21.84 11.79 -27.24
CA GLY A 94 21.32 13.14 -27.47
C GLY A 94 19.80 13.22 -27.42
N ILE A 95 19.18 12.51 -26.48
CA ILE A 95 17.71 12.37 -26.37
C ILE A 95 17.15 13.07 -25.13
N ASN A 96 15.84 13.34 -25.15
CA ASN A 96 15.14 13.98 -24.03
C ASN A 96 15.12 13.11 -22.75
N ALA A 97 15.11 13.79 -21.59
CA ALA A 97 15.21 13.19 -20.27
C ALA A 97 14.07 12.20 -19.97
N GLU A 98 12.84 12.52 -20.37
CA GLU A 98 11.67 11.68 -20.11
C GLU A 98 11.82 10.31 -20.77
N TRP A 99 12.31 10.29 -22.01
CA TRP A 99 12.50 9.06 -22.76
C TRP A 99 13.62 8.22 -22.15
N ALA A 100 14.73 8.87 -21.77
CA ALA A 100 15.85 8.18 -21.11
C ALA A 100 15.41 7.56 -19.77
N VAL A 101 14.68 8.30 -18.94
CA VAL A 101 14.12 7.81 -17.67
C VAL A 101 13.21 6.60 -17.93
N LYS A 102 12.30 6.70 -18.90
CA LYS A 102 11.37 5.61 -19.24
C LYS A 102 12.10 4.35 -19.70
N GLN A 103 13.03 4.45 -20.64
CA GLN A 103 13.74 3.28 -21.18
C GLN A 103 14.56 2.56 -20.11
N VAL A 104 15.39 3.29 -19.36
CA VAL A 104 16.23 2.69 -18.31
C VAL A 104 15.36 2.06 -17.22
N SER A 105 14.21 2.67 -16.90
CA SER A 105 13.27 2.14 -15.91
C SER A 105 12.56 0.88 -16.42
N ASP A 106 12.09 0.88 -17.66
CA ASP A 106 11.44 -0.28 -18.28
C ASP A 106 12.39 -1.49 -18.33
N ASP A 107 13.66 -1.28 -18.67
CA ASP A 107 14.69 -2.32 -18.70
C ASP A 107 14.96 -2.92 -17.31
N LEU A 108 15.07 -2.06 -16.28
CA LEU A 108 15.27 -2.51 -14.89
C LEU A 108 14.04 -3.23 -14.33
N ILE A 109 12.84 -2.72 -14.62
CA ILE A 109 11.57 -3.36 -14.24
C ILE A 109 11.50 -4.75 -14.86
N GLN A 110 11.78 -4.88 -16.15
CA GLN A 110 11.82 -6.18 -16.81
C GLN A 110 12.84 -7.09 -16.16
N LEU A 111 14.06 -6.62 -15.88
CA LEU A 111 15.08 -7.42 -15.22
C LEU A 111 14.59 -7.94 -13.85
N PHE A 112 14.00 -7.10 -13.02
CA PHE A 112 13.49 -7.48 -11.70
C PHE A 112 12.26 -8.38 -11.77
N ASP A 113 11.35 -8.16 -12.72
CA ASP A 113 10.15 -8.99 -12.90
C ASP A 113 10.50 -10.41 -13.37
N HIS A 114 11.64 -10.61 -14.06
CA HIS A 114 12.15 -11.92 -14.45
C HIS A 114 12.90 -12.65 -13.33
N MET A 115 13.24 -11.98 -12.23
CA MET A 115 13.87 -12.60 -11.07
C MET A 115 12.80 -13.14 -10.09
N GLU A 116 12.93 -14.38 -9.64
CA GLU A 116 12.04 -14.95 -8.63
C GLU A 116 12.32 -14.37 -7.24
N GLY A 117 11.26 -14.00 -6.51
CA GLY A 117 11.31 -13.57 -5.11
C GLY A 117 10.54 -12.28 -4.83
N ASP A 118 9.84 -12.23 -3.69
CA ASP A 118 9.00 -11.08 -3.30
C ASP A 118 9.82 -9.79 -3.15
N HIS A 119 11.09 -9.88 -2.73
CA HIS A 119 12.00 -8.72 -2.67
C HIS A 119 12.23 -8.05 -4.03
N MET A 120 12.27 -8.82 -5.13
CA MET A 120 12.49 -8.26 -6.48
C MET A 120 11.26 -7.53 -6.99
N LYS A 121 10.06 -8.02 -6.66
CA LYS A 121 8.80 -7.30 -6.95
C LYS A 121 8.75 -5.95 -6.26
N VAL A 122 9.19 -5.86 -5.01
CA VAL A 122 9.26 -4.58 -4.28
C VAL A 122 10.24 -3.60 -4.95
N ARG A 123 11.36 -4.09 -5.49
CA ARG A 123 12.29 -3.27 -6.27
C ARG A 123 11.66 -2.80 -7.59
N SER A 124 11.04 -3.70 -8.34
CA SER A 124 10.31 -3.36 -9.58
C SER A 124 9.27 -2.26 -9.34
N ASP A 125 8.43 -2.42 -8.30
CA ASP A 125 7.46 -1.41 -7.89
C ASP A 125 8.12 -0.08 -7.50
N GLY A 126 9.30 -0.13 -6.87
CA GLY A 126 10.08 1.05 -6.53
C GLY A 126 10.61 1.82 -7.74
N VAL A 127 11.19 1.12 -8.73
CA VAL A 127 11.67 1.73 -9.98
C VAL A 127 10.52 2.39 -10.71
N ARG A 128 9.38 1.70 -10.77
CA ARG A 128 8.17 2.23 -11.41
C ARG A 128 7.66 3.49 -10.71
N ASN A 129 7.66 3.51 -9.38
CA ASN A 129 7.18 4.67 -8.63
C ASN A 129 8.05 5.92 -8.85
N ILE A 130 9.38 5.75 -8.80
CA ILE A 130 10.29 6.88 -8.98
C ILE A 130 10.26 7.41 -10.40
N SER A 131 10.30 6.52 -11.39
CA SER A 131 10.27 6.89 -12.80
C SER A 131 9.00 7.65 -13.17
N ASP A 132 7.82 7.16 -12.76
CA ASP A 132 6.55 7.85 -12.93
C ASP A 132 6.59 9.28 -12.36
N ARG A 133 7.20 9.46 -11.18
CA ARG A 133 7.25 10.76 -10.50
C ARG A 133 8.21 11.73 -11.18
N VAL A 134 9.40 11.26 -11.55
CA VAL A 134 10.39 12.07 -12.30
C VAL A 134 9.81 12.48 -13.65
N ILE A 135 9.18 11.57 -14.38
CA ILE A 135 8.54 11.85 -15.68
C ILE A 135 7.44 12.91 -15.53
N LYS A 136 6.60 12.83 -14.49
CA LYS A 136 5.56 13.84 -14.23
C LYS A 136 6.14 15.22 -13.95
N LEU A 137 7.23 15.30 -13.18
CA LEU A 137 7.92 16.56 -12.90
C LEU A 137 8.56 17.15 -14.16
N LEU A 138 9.22 16.32 -14.97
CA LEU A 138 9.80 16.73 -16.24
C LEU A 138 8.76 17.30 -17.22
N LEU A 139 7.60 16.65 -17.30
CA LEU A 139 6.51 17.04 -18.19
C LEU A 139 5.53 18.06 -17.60
N HIS A 140 5.72 18.44 -16.33
CA HIS A 140 4.85 19.36 -15.60
C HIS A 140 3.36 18.91 -15.59
N VAL A 141 3.11 17.60 -15.59
CA VAL A 141 1.74 17.03 -15.56
C VAL A 141 1.37 16.66 -14.13
N GLY A 142 0.32 17.30 -13.60
CA GLY A 142 -0.28 16.92 -12.32
C GLY A 142 -1.27 15.77 -12.51
N GLY A 143 -1.09 14.69 -11.76
CA GLY A 143 -2.10 13.61 -11.72
C GLY A 143 -3.37 14.04 -10.98
N THR A 144 -4.43 13.24 -11.08
CA THR A 144 -5.67 13.47 -10.31
C THR A 144 -5.37 13.54 -8.81
N ASP A 145 -5.71 14.66 -8.18
CA ASP A 145 -5.46 14.88 -6.75
C ASP A 145 -6.45 14.09 -5.89
N ILE A 146 -6.00 12.94 -5.39
CA ILE A 146 -6.73 12.09 -4.44
C ILE A 146 -6.60 12.55 -2.99
N SER A 147 -5.87 13.63 -2.73
CA SER A 147 -5.63 14.17 -1.38
C SER A 147 -6.65 15.21 -0.93
N ASN A 148 -7.49 15.69 -1.84
CA ASN A 148 -8.53 16.68 -1.55
C ASN A 148 -9.80 16.38 -2.37
N LEU A 149 -10.54 15.36 -1.94
CA LEU A 149 -11.78 14.99 -2.61
C LEU A 149 -12.89 15.99 -2.27
N ARG A 150 -13.81 16.26 -3.20
CA ARG A 150 -14.92 17.21 -2.97
C ARG A 150 -16.09 16.60 -2.21
N GLU A 151 -16.25 15.29 -2.29
CA GLU A 151 -17.34 14.50 -1.72
C GLU A 151 -16.85 13.07 -1.47
N ASP A 152 -17.67 12.27 -0.76
CA ASP A 152 -17.36 10.88 -0.45
C ASP A 152 -17.27 10.05 -1.74
N ALA A 153 -16.11 9.42 -1.96
CA ALA A 153 -15.82 8.71 -3.20
C ALA A 153 -15.17 7.34 -2.98
N ILE A 154 -15.39 6.48 -3.97
CA ILE A 154 -14.69 5.22 -4.16
C ILE A 154 -13.61 5.48 -5.22
N ILE A 155 -12.34 5.38 -4.83
CA ILE A 155 -11.23 5.61 -5.76
C ILE A 155 -11.00 4.33 -6.55
N VAL A 156 -10.96 4.45 -7.88
CA VAL A 156 -10.72 3.36 -8.82
C VAL A 156 -9.39 3.61 -9.52
N ALA A 157 -8.46 2.66 -9.47
CA ALA A 157 -7.14 2.80 -10.08
C ALA A 157 -6.71 1.50 -10.77
N ARG A 158 -5.68 1.57 -11.61
CA ARG A 158 -5.04 0.34 -12.12
C ARG A 158 -4.35 -0.40 -10.98
N ARG A 159 -3.57 0.35 -10.19
CA ARG A 159 -2.84 -0.10 -9.00
C ARG A 159 -2.70 1.08 -8.05
N PHE A 160 -2.76 0.80 -6.75
CA PHE A 160 -2.34 1.76 -5.72
C PHE A 160 -0.92 1.46 -5.27
N ALA A 161 -0.03 2.43 -5.37
CA ALA A 161 1.27 2.39 -4.73
C ALA A 161 1.17 2.84 -3.25
N PRO A 162 2.14 2.49 -2.39
CA PRO A 162 2.16 2.96 -1.00
C PRO A 162 2.09 4.49 -0.87
N ALA A 163 2.77 5.22 -1.78
CA ALA A 163 2.73 6.67 -1.84
C ALA A 163 1.31 7.21 -2.12
N ASP A 164 0.54 6.55 -2.98
CA ASP A 164 -0.82 6.95 -3.31
C ASP A 164 -1.69 6.82 -2.05
N MET A 165 -1.57 5.68 -1.36
CA MET A 165 -2.28 5.40 -0.10
C MET A 165 -1.97 6.41 1.02
N ALA A 166 -0.76 7.00 1.01
CA ALA A 166 -0.37 8.06 1.96
C ALA A 166 -1.12 9.37 1.73
N GLN A 167 -1.42 9.64 0.47
CA GLN A 167 -1.98 10.91 0.00
C GLN A 167 -3.50 10.93 0.08
N ILE A 168 -4.16 9.77 0.01
CA ILE A 168 -5.61 9.61 0.10
C ILE A 168 -6.23 10.50 1.19
N ASP A 169 -7.28 11.22 0.79
CA ASP A 169 -8.18 11.92 1.70
C ASP A 169 -8.99 10.90 2.52
N ARG A 170 -8.58 10.67 3.77
CA ARG A 170 -9.20 9.67 4.66
C ARG A 170 -10.64 9.98 5.03
N GLU A 171 -11.02 11.26 5.07
CA GLU A 171 -12.37 11.63 5.50
C GLU A 171 -13.39 11.33 4.41
N ARG A 172 -12.98 11.44 3.15
CA ARG A 172 -13.86 11.36 1.99
C ARG A 172 -13.63 10.13 1.12
N THR A 173 -12.55 9.37 1.37
CA THR A 173 -12.34 8.11 0.66
C THR A 173 -13.04 6.99 1.40
N ILE A 174 -14.20 6.60 0.88
CA ILE A 174 -15.03 5.55 1.48
C ILE A 174 -14.73 4.16 0.92
N GLY A 175 -14.01 4.03 -0.20
CA GLY A 175 -13.63 2.73 -0.73
C GLY A 175 -12.51 2.77 -1.77
N LEU A 176 -11.89 1.62 -2.00
CA LEU A 176 -10.79 1.47 -2.96
C LEU A 176 -11.00 0.28 -3.89
N VAL A 177 -10.81 0.49 -5.19
CA VAL A 177 -10.86 -0.56 -6.20
C VAL A 177 -9.62 -0.50 -7.08
N SER A 178 -8.92 -1.62 -7.23
CA SER A 178 -7.82 -1.71 -8.18
C SER A 178 -7.96 -2.87 -9.17
N GLU A 179 -7.55 -2.60 -10.40
CA GLU A 179 -7.54 -3.60 -11.48
C GLU A 179 -6.47 -4.69 -11.24
N GLU A 180 -5.32 -4.27 -10.72
CA GLU A 180 -4.19 -5.12 -10.36
C GLU A 180 -3.99 -5.16 -8.84
N GLY A 181 -3.17 -6.10 -8.37
CA GLY A 181 -2.80 -6.25 -6.96
C GLY A 181 -3.11 -7.64 -6.42
N SER A 182 -2.92 -7.82 -5.13
CA SER A 182 -3.22 -9.07 -4.43
C SER A 182 -3.68 -8.80 -3.01
N ARG A 183 -4.33 -9.77 -2.37
CA ARG A 183 -4.80 -9.66 -0.98
C ARG A 183 -3.66 -9.42 0.03
N ALA A 184 -2.44 -9.80 -0.33
CA ALA A 184 -1.23 -9.63 0.47
C ALA A 184 -0.37 -8.42 0.04
N SER A 185 -0.79 -7.68 -0.99
CA SER A 185 -0.06 -6.50 -1.45
C SER A 185 -0.04 -5.39 -0.40
N HIS A 186 0.98 -4.53 -0.46
CA HIS A 186 1.14 -3.42 0.49
C HIS A 186 -0.06 -2.47 0.51
N SER A 187 -0.65 -2.16 -0.64
CA SER A 187 -1.86 -1.35 -0.70
C SER A 187 -3.07 -2.02 -0.05
N ALA A 188 -3.21 -3.34 -0.19
CA ALA A 188 -4.26 -4.10 0.50
C ALA A 188 -4.06 -4.13 2.03
N ILE A 189 -2.82 -4.24 2.50
CA ILE A 189 -2.49 -4.15 3.94
C ILE A 189 -2.81 -2.75 4.46
N ILE A 190 -2.34 -1.70 3.78
CA ILE A 190 -2.58 -0.32 4.18
C ILE A 190 -4.08 -0.03 4.21
N ALA A 191 -4.85 -0.47 3.22
CA ALA A 191 -6.31 -0.29 3.20
C ALA A 191 -7.00 -0.88 4.45
N ARG A 192 -6.53 -2.04 4.95
CA ARG A 192 -7.03 -2.63 6.21
C ARG A 192 -6.65 -1.79 7.43
N THR A 193 -5.40 -1.34 7.50
CA THR A 193 -4.93 -0.46 8.59
C THR A 193 -5.70 0.85 8.62
N LEU A 194 -6.10 1.36 7.46
CA LEU A 194 -6.96 2.54 7.32
C LEU A 194 -8.45 2.26 7.56
N GLU A 195 -8.84 1.00 7.72
CA GLU A 195 -10.24 0.53 7.77
C GLU A 195 -11.08 0.97 6.57
N ILE A 196 -10.45 1.17 5.41
CA ILE A 196 -11.14 1.53 4.17
C ILE A 196 -11.48 0.23 3.42
N PRO A 197 -12.75 -0.04 3.11
CA PRO A 197 -13.14 -1.20 2.32
C PRO A 197 -12.46 -1.22 0.96
N ALA A 198 -11.94 -2.38 0.55
CA ALA A 198 -11.11 -2.47 -0.65
C ALA A 198 -11.30 -3.78 -1.41
N VAL A 199 -11.31 -3.69 -2.74
CA VAL A 199 -11.27 -4.83 -3.66
C VAL A 199 -10.10 -4.64 -4.64
N VAL A 200 -9.27 -5.65 -4.77
CA VAL A 200 -8.13 -5.66 -5.69
C VAL A 200 -8.33 -6.72 -6.77
N SER A 201 -7.53 -6.67 -7.84
CA SER A 201 -7.64 -7.64 -8.95
C SER A 201 -9.02 -7.64 -9.63
N ALA A 202 -9.70 -6.48 -9.66
CA ALA A 202 -10.96 -6.31 -10.37
C ALA A 202 -10.68 -6.04 -11.86
N ALA A 203 -10.34 -7.10 -12.60
CA ALA A 203 -9.96 -7.00 -14.01
C ALA A 203 -10.98 -6.19 -14.83
N HIS A 204 -10.49 -5.30 -15.71
CA HIS A 204 -11.29 -4.44 -16.59
C HIS A 204 -12.17 -3.41 -15.89
N ILE A 205 -11.95 -3.12 -14.60
CA ILE A 205 -12.73 -2.10 -13.88
C ILE A 205 -12.58 -0.71 -14.53
N LEU A 206 -11.40 -0.38 -15.03
CA LEU A 206 -11.13 0.91 -15.67
C LEU A 206 -11.80 1.05 -17.04
N ASP A 207 -12.14 -0.06 -17.69
CA ASP A 207 -12.84 -0.07 -18.97
C ASP A 207 -14.36 0.12 -18.80
N GLU A 208 -14.89 -0.22 -17.61
CA GLU A 208 -16.33 -0.26 -17.32
C GLU A 208 -16.85 0.95 -16.53
N VAL A 209 -15.97 1.66 -15.81
CA VAL A 209 -16.31 2.75 -14.89
C VAL A 209 -15.92 4.10 -15.46
N GLU A 210 -16.80 5.09 -15.28
CA GLU A 210 -16.51 6.50 -15.53
C GLU A 210 -16.50 7.33 -14.23
N ASN A 211 -15.83 8.48 -14.25
CA ASN A 211 -15.88 9.43 -13.12
C ASN A 211 -17.34 9.85 -12.82
N GLY A 212 -17.76 9.73 -11.56
CA GLY A 212 -19.11 10.06 -11.12
C GLY A 212 -20.13 8.92 -11.21
N ASP A 213 -19.74 7.74 -11.70
CA ASP A 213 -20.59 6.56 -11.65
C ASP A 213 -20.89 6.15 -10.21
N THR A 214 -22.10 5.66 -9.96
CA THR A 214 -22.42 5.05 -8.67
C THR A 214 -21.84 3.64 -8.62
N LEU A 215 -21.04 3.35 -7.58
CA LEU A 215 -20.47 2.05 -7.32
C LEU A 215 -20.98 1.50 -5.99
N ILE A 216 -21.19 0.18 -5.95
CA ILE A 216 -21.26 -0.58 -4.70
C ILE A 216 -20.00 -1.43 -4.62
N LEU A 217 -19.32 -1.33 -3.48
CA LEU A 217 -18.12 -2.09 -3.16
C LEU A 217 -18.38 -2.96 -1.94
N ASP A 218 -18.17 -4.26 -2.08
CA ASP A 218 -18.14 -5.22 -0.99
C ASP A 218 -16.73 -5.79 -0.87
N GLY A 219 -15.98 -5.22 0.06
CA GLY A 219 -14.59 -5.54 0.31
C GLY A 219 -14.35 -6.89 1.00
N GLU A 220 -15.41 -7.57 1.47
CA GLU A 220 -15.34 -8.92 2.00
C GLU A 220 -15.51 -9.95 0.87
N SER A 221 -16.60 -9.86 0.11
CA SER A 221 -16.89 -10.82 -0.97
C SER A 221 -16.06 -10.58 -2.24
N GLY A 222 -15.44 -9.40 -2.37
CA GLY A 222 -14.72 -8.98 -3.58
C GLY A 222 -15.65 -8.49 -4.69
N MET A 223 -16.91 -8.18 -4.39
CA MET A 223 -17.89 -7.75 -5.39
C MET A 223 -17.81 -6.23 -5.62
N VAL A 224 -17.79 -5.83 -6.88
CA VAL A 224 -17.92 -4.43 -7.31
C VAL A 224 -19.09 -4.35 -8.29
N LEU A 225 -20.09 -3.50 -8.02
CA LEU A 225 -21.23 -3.28 -8.90
C LEU A 225 -21.15 -1.87 -9.46
N VAL A 226 -21.12 -1.75 -10.78
CA VAL A 226 -21.02 -0.50 -11.51
C VAL A 226 -22.42 -0.11 -12.00
N ARG A 227 -22.81 1.15 -11.76
CA ARG A 227 -24.14 1.70 -12.13
C ARG A 227 -25.29 0.75 -11.71
N PRO A 228 -25.38 0.35 -10.43
CA PRO A 228 -26.43 -0.55 -9.95
C PRO A 228 -27.81 0.12 -10.02
N ASP A 229 -28.86 -0.68 -10.20
CA ASP A 229 -30.23 -0.21 -10.11
C ASP A 229 -30.65 0.11 -8.66
N ASP A 230 -31.75 0.83 -8.51
CA ASP A 230 -32.25 1.30 -7.20
C ASP A 230 -32.59 0.13 -6.26
N GLU A 231 -33.11 -0.99 -6.81
CA GLU A 231 -33.42 -2.19 -6.02
C GLU A 231 -32.15 -2.80 -5.41
N THR A 232 -31.08 -2.88 -6.21
CA THR A 232 -29.77 -3.36 -5.78
C THR A 232 -29.14 -2.42 -4.76
N ILE A 233 -29.23 -1.10 -4.97
CA ILE A 233 -28.74 -0.10 -4.02
C ILE A 233 -29.44 -0.30 -2.66
N GLU A 234 -30.76 -0.45 -2.64
CA GLU A 234 -31.52 -0.59 -1.39
C GLU A 234 -31.18 -1.89 -0.65
N LYS A 235 -31.02 -2.99 -1.40
CA LYS A 235 -30.54 -4.26 -0.85
C LYS A 235 -29.16 -4.11 -0.18
N TYR A 236 -28.23 -3.41 -0.81
CA TYR A 236 -26.88 -3.23 -0.28
C TYR A 236 -26.81 -2.22 0.87
N LYS A 237 -27.70 -1.22 0.93
CA LYS A 237 -27.88 -0.40 2.13
C LYS A 237 -28.26 -1.25 3.34
N GLY A 238 -29.25 -2.13 3.19
CA GLY A 238 -29.64 -3.04 4.27
C GLY A 238 -28.55 -4.06 4.66
N LEU A 239 -27.65 -4.41 3.75
CA LEU A 239 -26.45 -5.20 4.07
C LEU A 239 -25.41 -4.36 4.83
N LYS A 240 -25.16 -3.12 4.38
CA LYS A 240 -24.26 -2.18 5.04
C LYS A 240 -24.70 -1.91 6.48
N GLU A 241 -25.96 -1.61 6.72
CA GLU A 241 -26.49 -1.37 8.08
C GLU A 241 -26.35 -2.58 8.99
N ARG A 242 -26.59 -3.79 8.47
CA ARG A 242 -26.35 -5.03 9.21
C ARG A 242 -24.88 -5.21 9.56
N TYR A 243 -23.98 -4.95 8.62
CA TYR A 243 -22.54 -5.01 8.84
C TYR A 243 -22.08 -3.99 9.89
N GLU A 244 -22.55 -2.75 9.82
CA GLU A 244 -22.24 -1.71 10.81
C GLU A 244 -22.79 -2.05 12.20
N THR A 245 -23.99 -2.61 12.27
CA THR A 245 -24.59 -3.09 13.53
C THR A 245 -23.79 -4.26 14.11
N PHE A 246 -23.36 -5.19 13.27
CA PHE A 246 -22.49 -6.29 13.66
C PHE A 246 -21.14 -5.76 14.19
N LYS A 247 -20.48 -4.83 13.47
CA LYS A 247 -19.22 -4.22 13.92
C LYS A 247 -19.38 -3.54 15.29
N LYS A 248 -20.45 -2.77 15.51
CA LYS A 248 -20.77 -2.18 16.82
C LYS A 248 -21.00 -3.24 17.91
N SER A 249 -21.63 -4.36 17.57
CA SER A 249 -21.81 -5.46 18.52
C SER A 249 -20.49 -6.10 18.94
N LEU A 250 -19.48 -6.14 18.05
CA LEU A 250 -18.15 -6.64 18.41
C LEU A 250 -17.45 -5.77 19.46
N GLU A 251 -17.70 -4.46 19.48
CA GLU A 251 -17.17 -3.59 20.54
C GLU A 251 -17.75 -3.93 21.91
N THR A 252 -18.99 -4.43 21.97
CA THR A 252 -19.65 -4.78 23.24
C THR A 252 -19.14 -6.06 23.87
N VAL A 253 -18.53 -6.95 23.08
CA VAL A 253 -17.95 -8.21 23.59
C VAL A 253 -16.47 -8.06 23.99
N ARG A 254 -15.88 -6.88 23.81
CA ARG A 254 -14.53 -6.60 24.28
C ARG A 254 -14.50 -6.61 25.81
N GLY A 255 -13.64 -7.43 26.42
CA GLY A 255 -13.59 -7.63 27.86
C GLY A 255 -14.53 -8.73 28.39
N GLU A 256 -15.38 -9.31 27.54
CA GLU A 256 -16.18 -10.48 27.90
C GLU A 256 -15.32 -11.75 27.90
N ARG A 257 -15.76 -12.77 28.64
CA ARG A 257 -15.04 -14.06 28.65
C ARG A 257 -15.24 -14.79 27.32
N THR A 258 -14.15 -15.24 26.71
CA THR A 258 -14.22 -16.16 25.56
C THR A 258 -14.67 -17.55 26.01
N ARG A 259 -15.98 -17.79 25.88
CA ARG A 259 -16.62 -19.05 26.29
C ARG A 259 -17.65 -19.51 25.28
N THR A 260 -17.66 -20.80 24.96
CA THR A 260 -18.67 -21.41 24.09
C THR A 260 -20.04 -21.47 24.78
N LEU A 261 -21.11 -21.69 23.99
CA LEU A 261 -22.48 -21.81 24.52
C LEU A 261 -22.67 -22.99 25.50
N ASP A 262 -21.88 -24.04 25.36
CA ASP A 262 -21.84 -25.21 26.24
C ASP A 262 -20.82 -25.08 27.39
N GLY A 263 -20.16 -23.92 27.50
CA GLY A 263 -19.42 -23.51 28.68
C GLY A 263 -17.93 -23.85 28.69
N VAL A 264 -17.34 -24.14 27.53
CA VAL A 264 -15.90 -24.37 27.38
C VAL A 264 -15.18 -23.03 27.19
N ASP A 265 -14.20 -22.75 28.05
CA ASP A 265 -13.34 -21.56 27.91
C ASP A 265 -12.29 -21.80 26.82
N ILE A 266 -12.09 -20.80 25.96
CA ILE A 266 -11.12 -20.81 24.86
C ILE A 266 -10.25 -19.56 25.00
N ILE A 267 -8.98 -19.64 24.59
CA ILE A 267 -8.10 -18.47 24.57
C ILE A 267 -8.08 -17.88 23.15
N LEU A 268 -8.44 -16.60 23.02
CA LEU A 268 -8.27 -15.87 21.76
C LEU A 268 -6.89 -15.21 21.73
N GLY A 269 -5.96 -15.87 21.05
CA GLY A 269 -4.60 -15.37 20.83
C GLY A 269 -4.46 -14.57 19.53
N ALA A 270 -3.65 -13.53 19.56
CA ALA A 270 -3.26 -12.77 18.37
C ALA A 270 -1.93 -13.28 17.79
N ASN A 271 -1.77 -13.12 16.47
CA ASN A 271 -0.51 -13.37 15.78
C ASN A 271 0.13 -12.02 15.45
N ILE A 272 1.39 -11.83 15.85
CA ILE A 272 2.15 -10.60 15.63
C ILE A 272 3.46 -10.89 14.91
N GLY A 273 3.98 -9.89 14.19
CA GLY A 273 5.28 -9.93 13.52
C GLY A 273 6.23 -8.82 13.95
N SER A 274 5.78 -7.89 14.80
CA SER A 274 6.64 -6.85 15.36
C SER A 274 6.05 -6.30 16.66
N PRO A 275 6.85 -5.66 17.53
CA PRO A 275 6.35 -5.07 18.78
C PRO A 275 5.27 -4.01 18.58
N VAL A 276 5.21 -3.35 17.42
CA VAL A 276 4.20 -2.32 17.14
C VAL A 276 2.78 -2.89 16.97
N ASP A 277 2.66 -4.20 16.72
CA ASP A 277 1.36 -4.86 16.58
C ASP A 277 0.62 -4.97 17.92
N LEU A 278 1.35 -4.78 19.02
CA LEU A 278 0.85 -4.99 20.37
C LEU A 278 -0.28 -4.02 20.73
N ASP A 279 -0.22 -2.79 20.24
CA ASP A 279 -1.28 -1.80 20.49
C ASP A 279 -2.63 -2.29 19.95
N ASP A 280 -2.64 -2.92 18.78
CA ASP A 280 -3.84 -3.50 18.19
C ASP A 280 -4.33 -4.72 18.97
N VAL A 281 -3.42 -5.57 19.46
CA VAL A 281 -3.76 -6.71 20.31
C VAL A 281 -4.44 -6.24 21.58
N LEU A 282 -3.88 -5.25 22.26
CA LEU A 282 -4.43 -4.71 23.51
C LEU A 282 -5.76 -3.98 23.27
N ARG A 283 -5.87 -3.21 22.19
CA ARG A 283 -7.11 -2.51 21.82
C ARG A 283 -8.29 -3.45 21.55
N ASN A 284 -8.00 -4.66 21.05
CA ASN A 284 -8.97 -5.72 20.78
C ASN A 284 -9.08 -6.76 21.91
N ASP A 285 -8.48 -6.49 23.07
CA ASP A 285 -8.46 -7.39 24.23
C ASP A 285 -7.95 -8.82 23.94
N GLY A 286 -6.89 -8.93 23.14
CA GLY A 286 -6.23 -10.21 22.87
C GLY A 286 -5.73 -10.87 24.16
N GLU A 287 -6.26 -12.06 24.46
CA GLU A 287 -6.02 -12.77 25.71
C GLU A 287 -4.62 -13.42 25.77
N SER A 288 -3.99 -13.62 24.61
CA SER A 288 -2.61 -14.06 24.48
C SER A 288 -2.00 -13.59 23.16
N ILE A 289 -0.69 -13.72 23.03
CA ILE A 289 -0.02 -13.75 21.73
C ILE A 289 0.23 -15.22 21.42
N GLY A 290 -0.57 -15.78 20.50
CA GLY A 290 -0.47 -17.19 20.10
C GLY A 290 0.72 -17.46 19.17
N LEU A 291 1.21 -16.42 18.48
CA LEU A 291 2.40 -16.51 17.64
C LEU A 291 3.06 -15.14 17.51
N TYR A 292 4.28 -15.00 18.02
CA TYR A 292 5.19 -13.93 17.66
C TYR A 292 6.22 -14.45 16.65
N ARG A 293 6.08 -13.98 15.41
CA ARG A 293 6.99 -14.20 14.29
C ARG A 293 8.23 -13.32 14.44
N THR A 294 9.40 -13.95 14.51
CA THR A 294 10.69 -13.27 14.80
C THR A 294 11.50 -12.98 13.55
N GLU A 295 11.04 -13.38 12.37
CA GLU A 295 11.79 -13.26 11.11
C GLU A 295 12.09 -11.81 10.73
N SER A 296 11.19 -10.88 11.07
CA SER A 296 11.38 -9.44 10.85
C SER A 296 12.65 -8.90 11.50
N LEU A 297 13.00 -9.39 12.70
CA LEU A 297 14.24 -9.00 13.40
C LEU A 297 15.51 -9.34 12.62
N TYR A 298 15.42 -10.29 11.69
CA TYR A 298 16.53 -10.76 10.86
C TYR A 298 16.48 -10.18 9.44
N LEU A 299 15.29 -9.85 8.94
CA LEU A 299 15.09 -9.31 7.59
C LEU A 299 15.30 -7.80 7.50
N ASP A 300 15.15 -7.08 8.61
CA ASP A 300 15.26 -5.61 8.65
C ASP A 300 16.71 -5.11 8.86
N SER A 301 17.72 -5.99 8.83
CA SER A 301 19.13 -5.63 9.06
C SER A 301 20.09 -6.39 8.14
N ASP A 302 21.16 -5.70 7.71
CA ASP A 302 22.25 -6.27 6.90
C ASP A 302 23.14 -7.24 7.72
N HIS A 303 22.91 -7.35 9.02
CA HIS A 303 23.61 -8.27 9.91
C HIS A 303 22.62 -9.00 10.82
N PHE A 304 23.04 -10.16 11.34
CA PHE A 304 22.23 -10.87 12.34
C PHE A 304 21.96 -9.98 13.56
N PRO A 305 20.73 -9.98 14.10
CA PRO A 305 20.41 -9.22 15.30
C PRO A 305 21.19 -9.77 16.49
N THR A 306 21.78 -8.86 17.28
CA THR A 306 22.49 -9.23 18.51
C THR A 306 21.52 -9.80 19.54
N GLU A 307 22.05 -10.50 20.55
CA GLU A 307 21.27 -10.95 21.70
C GLU A 307 20.52 -9.78 22.36
N GLU A 308 21.19 -8.63 22.54
CA GLU A 308 20.58 -7.44 23.14
C GLU A 308 19.41 -6.92 22.30
N THR A 309 19.55 -6.86 20.97
CA THR A 309 18.46 -6.45 20.08
C THR A 309 17.25 -7.38 20.20
N GLN A 310 17.50 -8.70 20.22
CA GLN A 310 16.44 -9.70 20.40
C GLN A 310 15.78 -9.58 21.78
N PHE A 311 16.58 -9.43 22.83
CA PHE A 311 16.12 -9.24 24.20
C PHE A 311 15.19 -8.03 24.32
N LEU A 312 15.61 -6.87 23.81
CA LEU A 312 14.81 -5.65 23.84
C LEU A 312 13.49 -5.81 23.06
N ALA A 313 13.53 -6.45 21.89
CA ALA A 313 12.34 -6.70 21.09
C ALA A 313 11.34 -7.67 21.77
N TYR A 314 11.83 -8.73 22.42
CA TYR A 314 10.98 -9.67 23.15
C TYR A 314 10.42 -9.04 24.43
N ARG A 315 11.26 -8.29 25.16
CA ARG A 315 10.86 -7.56 26.36
C ARG A 315 9.75 -6.56 26.08
N ALA A 316 9.85 -5.81 24.98
CA ALA A 316 8.85 -4.84 24.56
C ALA A 316 7.46 -5.46 24.30
N VAL A 317 7.41 -6.76 24.00
CA VAL A 317 6.16 -7.51 23.80
C VAL A 317 5.67 -8.16 25.10
N VAL A 318 6.57 -8.76 25.88
CA VAL A 318 6.21 -9.53 27.07
C VAL A 318 5.76 -8.62 28.23
N GLU A 319 6.41 -7.47 28.44
CA GLU A 319 6.07 -6.57 29.55
C GLU A 319 4.63 -6.02 29.44
N PRO A 320 4.16 -5.48 28.30
CA PRO A 320 2.81 -4.90 28.23
C PRO A 320 1.69 -5.95 28.22
N MET A 321 1.99 -7.21 27.91
CA MET A 321 1.03 -8.31 28.03
C MET A 321 0.67 -8.64 29.48
N ALA A 322 1.37 -8.07 30.48
CA ALA A 322 1.00 -8.08 31.89
C ALA A 322 0.62 -9.47 32.45
N GLY A 323 1.37 -10.51 32.05
CA GLY A 323 1.16 -11.90 32.48
C GLY A 323 0.27 -12.73 31.55
N ARG A 324 -0.30 -12.15 30.49
CA ARG A 324 -0.95 -12.90 29.40
C ARG A 324 0.12 -13.72 28.65
N PRO A 325 -0.20 -14.96 28.21
CA PRO A 325 0.77 -15.81 27.53
C PRO A 325 1.31 -15.19 26.22
N VAL A 326 2.59 -15.40 25.95
CA VAL A 326 3.25 -14.99 24.70
C VAL A 326 4.04 -16.16 24.15
N THR A 327 3.65 -16.67 22.98
CA THR A 327 4.35 -17.74 22.28
C THR A 327 5.29 -17.15 21.24
N ILE A 328 6.58 -17.13 21.54
CA ILE A 328 7.63 -16.65 20.63
C ILE A 328 8.11 -17.83 19.78
N ARG A 329 7.99 -17.71 18.46
CA ARG A 329 8.56 -18.69 17.53
C ARG A 329 10.02 -18.34 17.28
N THR A 330 10.92 -19.29 17.48
CA THR A 330 12.32 -19.16 17.06
C THR A 330 12.41 -18.93 15.55
N LEU A 331 13.53 -18.38 15.08
CA LEU A 331 13.74 -18.09 13.66
C LEU A 331 13.32 -19.26 12.75
N ASP A 332 12.39 -18.98 11.83
CA ASP A 332 11.87 -19.92 10.84
C ASP A 332 12.07 -19.31 9.45
N VAL A 333 13.22 -19.62 8.84
CA VAL A 333 13.63 -19.14 7.51
C VAL A 333 14.05 -20.33 6.64
N GLY A 334 13.48 -20.44 5.44
CA GLY A 334 13.81 -21.52 4.49
C GLY A 334 12.59 -22.17 3.83
N GLY A 335 11.75 -21.38 3.17
CA GLY A 335 10.59 -21.84 2.39
C GLY A 335 10.56 -21.23 1.01
#